data_AF-A0A3D9XK31-F1
#
_entry.id   AF-A0A3D9XK31-F1
#
_cell.length_a   1.000
_cell.length_b   1.000
_cell.length_c   1.000
_cell.angle_alpha   90.00
_cell.angle_beta   90.00
_cell.angle_gamma   90.00
#
_symmetry.space_group_name_H-M   'P 1'
#
loop_
_entity.id
_entity.type
_entity.pdbx_description
1 polymer ?
#
loop_
_entity_poly.entity_id
_entity_poly.type
_entity_poly.pdbx_seq_one_letter_code
_entity_poly.pdbx_strand_id
1 'polypeptide(L)'
;MNQQRHQQYFRTGQRRPSNIGSLINRIYESSGPAGKLRGRAQDLVTTYLYHAREAAARNDSVAMEACLQYAEHYRRIMNGIREESEERHRQAARDI
;
A
#
# COMPACT_ATOMS: atom_id res chain seq x y z
N MET A 1 -14.04 -1.83 34.17
CA MET A 1 -13.50 -2.84 33.23
C MET A 1 -12.90 -2.11 32.04
N ASN A 2 -11.58 -1.94 32.05
CA ASN A 2 -10.76 -1.38 30.97
C ASN A 2 -10.89 -2.20 29.71
N GLN A 3 -11.15 -1.60 28.54
CA GLN A 3 -10.50 -1.99 27.28
C GLN A 3 -10.36 -0.75 26.37
N GLN A 4 -9.16 -0.17 26.44
CA GLN A 4 -8.67 0.91 25.59
C GLN A 4 -8.72 0.46 24.13
N ARG A 5 -9.65 1.03 23.36
CA ARG A 5 -9.59 0.96 21.90
C ARG A 5 -8.52 1.94 21.43
N HIS A 6 -7.25 1.52 21.50
CA HIS A 6 -6.19 2.20 20.79
C HIS A 6 -6.41 2.00 19.29
N GLN A 7 -7.18 2.92 18.70
CA GLN A 7 -7.11 3.23 17.28
C GLN A 7 -5.68 3.70 17.03
N GLN A 8 -4.83 2.79 16.54
CA GLN A 8 -3.49 3.15 16.10
C GLN A 8 -3.65 4.01 14.85
N TYR A 9 -3.38 5.30 15.03
CA TYR A 9 -3.30 6.28 13.97
C TYR A 9 -2.34 5.79 12.89
N PHE A 10 -2.87 5.38 11.73
CA PHE A 10 -2.10 5.35 10.48
C PHE A 10 -1.77 6.79 10.09
N ARG A 11 -0.83 7.43 10.80
CA ARG A 11 -0.24 8.70 10.39
C ARG A 11 0.77 8.38 9.28
N THR A 12 0.28 8.16 8.08
CA THR A 12 1.12 8.06 6.89
C THR A 12 1.65 9.46 6.60
N GLY A 13 2.81 9.77 7.17
CA GLY A 13 3.56 10.99 6.91
C GLY A 13 3.87 11.10 5.42
N GLN A 14 3.14 11.99 4.74
CA GLN A 14 3.35 12.41 3.36
C GLN A 14 4.73 13.07 3.24
N ARG A 15 5.76 12.27 2.94
CA ARG A 15 6.98 12.75 2.27
C ARG A 15 6.86 12.36 0.80
N ARG A 16 6.24 13.25 0.01
CA ARG A 16 6.17 13.15 -1.46
C ARG A 16 7.59 13.03 -2.02
N PRO A 17 8.00 11.87 -2.56
CA PRO A 17 9.31 11.73 -3.19
C PRO A 17 9.22 12.30 -4.60
N SER A 18 10.06 13.28 -4.89
CA SER A 18 10.07 14.04 -6.14
C SER A 18 10.55 13.26 -7.38
N ASN A 19 10.50 11.91 -7.39
CA ASN A 19 10.96 11.14 -8.54
C ASN A 19 10.29 9.76 -8.66
N ILE A 20 9.66 9.53 -9.82
CA ILE A 20 8.54 8.59 -9.96
C ILE A 20 8.99 7.28 -10.61
N GLY A 21 10.01 7.36 -11.47
CA GLY A 21 10.77 6.18 -11.88
C GLY A 21 11.40 5.45 -10.69
N SER A 22 11.66 6.16 -9.60
CA SER A 22 12.07 5.55 -8.33
C SER A 22 10.90 4.89 -7.59
N LEU A 23 9.65 5.37 -7.73
CA LEU A 23 8.47 4.84 -7.02
C LEU A 23 7.99 3.46 -7.52
N ILE A 24 8.08 3.17 -8.83
CA ILE A 24 7.69 1.85 -9.42
C ILE A 24 8.54 0.73 -8.81
N ASN A 25 9.85 0.90 -8.87
CA ASN A 25 10.82 -0.06 -8.35
C ASN A 25 11.17 0.18 -6.89
N ARG A 26 10.39 1.02 -6.18
CA ARG A 26 10.63 1.29 -4.78
C ARG A 26 10.27 0.06 -3.95
N ILE A 27 11.21 -0.31 -3.10
CA ILE A 27 10.95 -1.25 -2.02
C ILE A 27 10.28 -0.48 -0.88
N TYR A 28 9.05 -0.87 -0.57
CA TYR A 28 8.29 -0.35 0.55
C TYR A 28 8.46 -1.26 1.76
N GLU A 29 8.58 -0.65 2.93
CA GLU A 29 8.57 -1.33 4.23
C GLU A 29 7.17 -1.12 4.84
N SER A 30 6.39 -2.19 4.87
CA SER A 30 5.05 -2.20 5.41
C SER A 30 5.06 -2.78 6.81
N SER A 31 4.60 -2.00 7.79
CA SER A 31 4.36 -2.49 9.16
C SER A 31 2.86 -2.60 9.37
N GLY A 32 2.27 -3.71 8.93
CA GLY A 32 0.83 -3.95 8.97
C GLY A 32 0.41 -5.00 10.01
N PRO A 33 -0.88 -5.34 10.08
CA PRO A 33 -1.41 -6.38 10.98
C PRO A 33 -0.80 -7.77 10.73
N ALA A 34 -0.31 -8.02 9.52
CA ALA A 34 0.41 -9.23 9.14
C ALA A 34 1.91 -9.22 9.53
N GLY A 35 2.41 -8.13 10.13
CA GLY A 35 3.81 -7.94 10.50
C GLY A 35 4.59 -7.04 9.54
N LYS A 36 5.92 -7.19 9.58
CA LYS A 36 6.84 -6.41 8.74
C LYS A 36 6.99 -7.09 7.38
N LEU A 37 6.35 -6.52 6.36
CA LEU A 37 6.46 -6.96 4.98
C LEU A 37 7.35 -5.99 4.20
N ARG A 38 8.22 -6.51 3.35
CA ARG A 38 9.12 -5.70 2.51
C ARG A 38 9.01 -6.16 1.08
N GLY A 39 8.69 -5.25 0.16
CA GLY A 39 8.50 -5.60 -1.25
C GLY A 39 8.07 -4.41 -2.09
N ARG A 40 7.85 -4.66 -3.38
CA ARG A 40 7.26 -3.65 -4.27
C ARG A 40 5.78 -3.49 -3.93
N ALA A 41 5.20 -2.34 -4.30
CA ALA A 41 3.78 -2.07 -4.01
C ALA A 41 2.85 -3.19 -4.52
N GLN A 42 3.13 -3.74 -5.71
CA GLN A 42 2.33 -4.83 -6.28
C GLN A 42 2.39 -6.13 -5.49
N ASP A 43 3.59 -6.51 -5.02
CA ASP A 43 3.78 -7.70 -4.21
C ASP A 43 3.09 -7.55 -2.84
N LEU A 44 3.13 -6.33 -2.27
CA LEU A 44 2.46 -6.00 -1.01
C LEU A 44 0.94 -6.09 -1.13
N VAL A 45 0.33 -5.61 -2.22
CA VAL A 45 -1.12 -5.77 -2.46
C VAL A 45 -1.52 -7.24 -2.40
N THR A 46 -0.82 -8.11 -3.14
CA THR A 46 -1.11 -9.56 -3.17
C THR A 46 -0.97 -10.17 -1.78
N THR A 47 0.08 -9.80 -1.04
CA THR A 47 0.34 -10.32 0.30
C THR A 47 -0.76 -9.90 1.29
N TYR A 48 -1.19 -8.64 1.25
CA TYR A 48 -2.28 -8.16 2.11
C TYR A 48 -3.64 -8.79 1.77
N LEU A 49 -3.94 -9.03 0.50
CA LEU A 49 -5.16 -9.74 0.10
C LEU A 49 -5.16 -11.20 0.58
N TYR A 50 -4.00 -11.86 0.55
CA TYR A 50 -3.85 -13.20 1.12
C TYR A 50 -4.10 -13.19 2.63
N HIS A 51 -3.46 -12.29 3.38
CA HIS A 51 -3.67 -12.18 4.83
C HIS A 51 -5.10 -11.77 5.21
N ALA A 52 -5.78 -10.96 4.39
CA ALA A 52 -7.20 -10.65 4.61
C ALA A 52 -8.07 -11.91 4.54
N ARG A 53 -7.80 -12.82 3.58
CA ARG A 53 -8.50 -14.11 3.47
C ARG A 53 -8.19 -15.02 4.65
N GLU A 54 -6.95 -15.06 5.10
CA GLU A 54 -6.57 -15.82 6.29
C GLU A 54 -7.26 -15.29 7.56
N ALA A 55 -7.32 -13.97 7.74
CA ALA A 55 -8.02 -13.34 8.85
C ALA A 55 -9.52 -13.66 8.81
N ALA A 56 -10.13 -13.63 7.62
CA ALA A 56 -11.53 -14.03 7.43
C ALA A 56 -11.76 -15.50 7.82
N ALA A 57 -10.87 -16.43 7.44
CA ALA A 57 -10.98 -17.84 7.79
C ALA A 57 -10.90 -18.09 9.32
N ARG A 58 -10.23 -17.19 10.06
CA ARG A 58 -10.09 -17.24 11.52
C ARG A 58 -11.18 -16.45 12.26
N ASN A 59 -12.17 -15.91 11.55
CA ASN A 59 -13.20 -14.99 12.07
C ASN A 59 -12.63 -13.72 12.73
N ASP A 60 -11.45 -13.25 12.30
CA ASP A 60 -10.86 -11.99 12.77
C ASP A 60 -11.22 -10.84 11.81
N SER A 61 -12.40 -10.25 12.03
CA SER A 61 -12.92 -9.16 11.19
C SER A 61 -12.08 -7.88 11.28
N VAL A 62 -11.43 -7.63 12.43
CA VAL A 62 -10.60 -6.43 12.64
C VAL A 62 -9.31 -6.53 11.83
N ALA A 63 -8.63 -7.67 11.91
CA ALA A 63 -7.44 -7.92 11.10
C ALA A 63 -7.76 -7.94 9.61
N MET A 64 -8.90 -8.50 9.21
CA MET A 64 -9.35 -8.51 7.81
C MET A 64 -9.52 -7.07 7.26
N GLU A 65 -10.26 -6.21 7.96
CA GLU A 65 -10.47 -4.82 7.53
C GLU A 65 -9.16 -4.04 7.44
N ALA A 66 -8.29 -4.20 8.44
CA ALA A 66 -6.96 -3.58 8.42
C ALA A 66 -6.15 -4.04 7.20
N CYS A 67 -6.08 -5.35 6.92
CA CYS A 67 -5.39 -5.87 5.73
C CYS A 67 -5.96 -5.30 4.42
N LEU A 68 -7.28 -5.17 4.31
CA LEU A 68 -7.93 -4.60 3.12
C LEU A 68 -7.61 -3.12 2.95
N GLN A 69 -7.56 -2.34 4.03
CA GLN A 69 -7.13 -0.94 3.99
C GLN A 69 -5.67 -0.81 3.50
N TYR A 70 -4.78 -1.69 3.96
CA TYR A 70 -3.39 -1.74 3.49
C TYR A 70 -3.29 -2.11 2.00
N ALA A 71 -4.06 -3.10 1.54
CA ALA A 71 -4.13 -3.46 0.12
C ALA A 71 -4.60 -2.26 -0.73
N GLU A 72 -5.64 -1.55 -0.28
CA GLU A 72 -6.13 -0.32 -0.93
C GLU A 72 -5.05 0.77 -0.95
N HIS A 73 -4.31 0.96 0.14
CA HIS A 73 -3.24 1.95 0.20
C HIS A 73 -2.18 1.73 -0.89
N TYR A 74 -1.68 0.50 -1.02
CA TYR A 74 -0.69 0.18 -2.05
C TYR A 74 -1.26 0.23 -3.46
N ARG A 75 -2.54 -0.11 -3.63
CA ARG A 75 -3.24 0.02 -4.92
C ARG A 75 -3.34 1.48 -5.37
N ARG A 76 -3.61 2.41 -4.46
CA ARG A 76 -3.61 3.85 -4.77
C ARG A 76 -2.22 4.37 -5.17
N ILE A 77 -1.17 3.89 -4.50
CA ILE A 77 0.22 4.20 -4.88
C ILE A 77 0.49 3.69 -6.30
N MET A 78 0.10 2.46 -6.62
CA MET A 78 0.28 1.89 -7.96
C MET A 78 -0.45 2.66 -9.05
N ASN A 79 -1.69 3.10 -8.79
CA ASN A 79 -2.46 3.88 -9.75
C ASN A 79 -1.80 5.23 -10.03
N GLY A 80 -1.41 5.96 -8.99
CA GLY A 80 -0.70 7.23 -9.17
C GLY A 80 0.61 7.07 -9.93
N ILE A 81 1.37 6.01 -9.65
CA ILE A 81 2.57 5.63 -10.39
C ILE A 81 2.28 5.40 -11.88
N ARG A 82 1.18 4.71 -12.20
CA ARG A 82 0.80 4.37 -13.57
C ARG A 82 0.42 5.61 -14.37
N GLU A 83 -0.46 6.45 -13.81
CA GLU A 83 -0.91 7.70 -14.44
C GLU A 83 0.27 8.61 -14.77
N GLU A 84 1.22 8.73 -13.86
CA GLU A 84 2.37 9.61 -14.01
C GLU A 84 3.46 9.04 -14.95
N SER A 85 3.62 7.71 -14.99
CA SER A 85 4.42 7.05 -16.02
C SER A 85 3.84 7.30 -17.40
N GLU A 86 2.52 7.22 -17.56
CA GLU A 86 1.82 7.49 -18.81
C GLU A 86 1.96 8.97 -19.22
N GLU A 87 1.87 9.90 -18.27
CA GLU A 87 2.09 11.32 -18.52
C GLU A 87 3.53 11.64 -18.94
N ARG A 88 4.54 11.05 -18.30
CA ARG A 88 5.94 11.18 -18.74
C ARG A 88 6.16 10.62 -20.13
N HIS A 89 5.54 9.48 -20.46
CA HIS A 89 5.64 8.88 -21.79
C HIS A 89 4.99 9.79 -22.84
N ARG A 90 3.85 10.40 -22.51
CA ARG A 90 3.16 11.37 -23.36
C ARG A 90 3.97 12.66 -23.55
N GLN A 91 4.61 13.16 -22.50
CA GLN A 91 5.48 14.33 -22.56
C GLN A 91 6.70 14.04 -23.45
N ALA A 92 7.35 12.89 -23.28
CA ALA A 92 8.48 12.49 -24.11
C ALA A 92 8.11 12.32 -25.60
N ALA A 93 6.88 11.85 -25.88
CA ALA A 93 6.37 11.78 -27.25
C ALA A 93 5.96 13.15 -27.84
N ARG A 94 5.74 14.17 -26.99
CA ARG A 94 5.41 15.55 -27.41
C ARG A 94 6.66 16.38 -27.75
N ASP A 95 7.81 16.01 -27.18
CA ASP A 95 9.11 16.65 -27.38
C ASP A 95 9.93 16.04 -28.55
N ILE A 96 9.29 15.24 -29.42
CA ILE A 96 9.84 14.64 -30.65
C ILE A 96 9.11 15.22 -31.87
#